data_AF-A0A315D5I5-F1
#
_entry.id   AF-A0A315D5I5-F1
#
_cell.length_a   1.000
_cell.length_b   1.000
_cell.length_c   1.000
_cell.angle_alpha   90.00
_cell.angle_beta   90.00
_cell.angle_gamma   90.00
#
_symmetry.space_group_name_H-M   'P 1'
#
loop_
_entity.id
_entity.type
_entity.pdbx_description
1 polymer ?
#
loop_
_entity_poly.entity_id
_entity_poly.type
_entity_poly.pdbx_seq_one_letter_code
_entity_poly.pdbx_strand_id
1 'polypeptide(L)'
;QVSLAYNTRGNSVATIDIVSASTDSGATASDFITNDQTLTYAGTITGWVPGLGDRVMLQFYDSTGAQMGANAFVAPADSGAWTWDDTANIRAAGTYSIKATIVSATGTTAVNSTAPTSVSGNLTQGGYDQQTVVIDTSGGTSAEINLAISIITDADNNAFVNKAELASNTTFTSRVTFDPALAKPGMVITVSDGTTTTPITLTAADVASGFVLASFTKPAEGA
;
A
#
# COMPACT_ATOMS: atom_id res chain seq x y z
N GLN A 1 -2.59 58.70 8.15
CA GLN A 1 -1.45 57.76 8.03
C GLN A 1 -2.02 56.42 7.61
N VAL A 2 -1.51 55.82 6.54
CA VAL A 2 -1.83 54.44 6.15
C VAL A 2 -0.59 53.60 6.42
N SER A 3 -0.75 52.47 7.08
CA SER A 3 0.30 51.48 7.27
C SER A 3 -0.09 50.22 6.52
N LEU A 4 0.83 49.69 5.70
CA LEU A 4 0.78 48.32 5.24
C LEU A 4 1.60 47.49 6.21
N ALA A 5 0.99 46.45 6.77
CA ALA A 5 1.69 45.40 7.49
C ALA A 5 1.33 44.06 6.84
N TYR A 6 2.32 43.18 6.70
CA TYR A 6 2.03 41.78 6.37
C TYR A 6 1.25 41.16 7.54
N ASN A 7 0.22 40.36 7.25
CA ASN A 7 -0.38 39.51 8.27
C ASN A 7 0.67 38.48 8.71
N THR A 8 1.35 38.74 9.81
CA THR A 8 2.43 37.88 10.33
C THR A 8 1.92 36.65 11.09
N ARG A 9 0.60 36.52 11.30
CA ARG A 9 -0.05 35.37 11.97
C ARG A 9 -0.91 34.54 11.01
N GLY A 10 -0.60 34.53 9.72
CA GLY A 10 -1.25 33.66 8.72
C GLY A 10 -0.96 32.17 8.97
N ASN A 11 -0.50 31.45 7.96
CA ASN A 11 -0.20 30.01 8.09
C ASN A 11 1.10 29.70 8.85
N SER A 12 1.71 30.68 9.55
CA SER A 12 2.99 30.51 10.26
C SER A 12 2.92 29.59 11.49
N VAL A 13 1.72 29.27 11.95
CA VAL A 13 1.46 28.28 13.02
C VAL A 13 0.63 27.09 12.54
N ALA A 14 0.25 27.06 11.26
CA ALA A 14 -0.51 25.96 10.69
C ALA A 14 0.37 24.70 10.63
N THR A 15 -0.23 23.55 10.89
CA THR A 15 0.45 22.25 10.81
C THR A 15 -0.11 21.43 9.67
N ILE A 16 0.70 20.60 9.06
CA ILE A 16 0.32 19.80 7.90
C ILE A 16 0.50 18.32 8.21
N ASP A 17 -0.38 17.49 7.66
CA ASP A 17 -0.33 16.04 7.74
C ASP A 17 -0.60 15.44 6.34
N ILE A 18 0.17 14.42 5.97
CA ILE A 18 -0.05 13.53 4.83
C ILE A 18 -0.88 12.36 5.34
N VAL A 19 -2.09 12.24 4.81
CA VAL A 19 -3.13 11.36 5.38
C VAL A 19 -3.23 10.04 4.62
N SER A 20 -3.07 10.04 3.29
CA SER A 20 -3.27 8.82 2.51
C SER A 20 -2.57 8.83 1.15
N ALA A 21 -2.40 7.63 0.60
CA ALA A 21 -2.15 7.38 -0.82
C ALA A 21 -3.41 6.78 -1.50
N SER A 22 -3.56 6.92 -2.82
CA SER A 22 -4.74 6.45 -3.57
C SER A 22 -5.00 4.96 -3.46
N THR A 23 -3.92 4.17 -3.42
CA THR A 23 -3.95 2.73 -3.17
C THR A 23 -3.02 2.46 -1.99
N ASP A 24 -3.59 2.05 -0.86
CA ASP A 24 -2.85 1.52 0.29
C ASP A 24 -3.27 0.06 0.44
N SER A 25 -2.41 -0.85 -0.01
CA SER A 25 -2.66 -2.30 0.00
C SER A 25 -1.84 -3.02 1.06
N GLY A 26 -1.28 -2.26 1.99
CA GLY A 26 -0.77 -2.74 3.26
C GLY A 26 -1.86 -3.29 4.16
N ALA A 27 -1.45 -3.84 5.30
CA ALA A 27 -2.37 -4.40 6.27
C ALA A 27 -3.18 -3.32 7.01
N THR A 28 -2.69 -2.08 7.02
CA THR A 28 -3.36 -0.96 7.68
C THR A 28 -3.60 0.18 6.69
N ALA A 29 -4.75 0.85 6.79
CA ALA A 29 -5.19 1.85 5.82
C ALA A 29 -4.39 3.18 5.82
N SER A 30 -3.24 3.22 6.51
CA SER A 30 -2.40 4.43 6.63
C SER A 30 -0.92 4.08 6.86
N ASP A 31 -0.49 2.86 6.51
CA ASP A 31 0.94 2.50 6.58
C ASP A 31 1.71 2.85 5.29
N PHE A 32 1.01 3.33 4.26
CA PHE A 32 1.60 3.74 2.98
C PHE A 32 2.37 2.60 2.29
N ILE A 33 1.94 1.35 2.51
CA ILE A 33 2.42 0.19 1.79
C ILE A 33 1.48 -0.06 0.60
N THR A 34 2.02 -0.18 -0.60
CA THR A 34 1.20 -0.26 -1.81
C THR A 34 1.80 -1.10 -2.90
N ASN A 35 0.95 -1.76 -3.67
CA ASN A 35 1.31 -2.48 -4.89
C ASN A 35 1.08 -1.64 -6.16
N ASP A 36 0.57 -0.42 -6.00
CA ASP A 36 0.36 0.54 -7.07
C ASP A 36 1.61 1.40 -7.26
N GLN A 37 2.08 1.49 -8.51
CA GLN A 37 3.27 2.25 -8.87
C GLN A 37 2.95 3.69 -9.31
N THR A 38 1.66 4.06 -9.34
CA THR A 38 1.12 5.33 -9.85
C THR A 38 0.16 5.94 -8.84
N LEU A 39 0.71 6.71 -7.90
CA LEU A 39 -0.03 7.13 -6.70
C LEU A 39 -0.49 8.59 -6.77
N THR A 40 -1.62 8.87 -6.14
CA THR A 40 -2.01 10.22 -5.69
C THR A 40 -1.87 10.26 -4.17
N TYR A 41 -1.44 11.40 -3.63
CA TYR A 41 -1.33 11.62 -2.18
C TYR A 41 -2.33 12.68 -1.73
N ALA A 42 -2.87 12.53 -0.52
CA ALA A 42 -3.79 13.49 0.06
C ALA A 42 -3.43 13.79 1.51
N GLY A 43 -3.83 14.97 1.98
CA GLY A 43 -3.61 15.38 3.35
C GLY A 43 -4.42 16.59 3.76
N THR A 44 -4.13 17.09 4.96
CA THR A 44 -4.84 18.20 5.59
C THR A 44 -3.88 19.18 6.23
N ILE A 45 -4.30 20.44 6.34
CA ILE A 45 -3.61 21.49 7.07
C ILE A 45 -4.51 21.96 8.22
N THR A 46 -4.05 21.75 9.45
CA THR A 46 -4.73 22.24 10.65
C THR A 46 -4.38 23.71 10.86
N GLY A 47 -5.40 24.56 11.05
CA GLY A 47 -5.24 26.00 11.20
C GLY A 47 -5.00 26.75 9.89
N TRP A 48 -5.35 26.15 8.75
CA TRP A 48 -5.24 26.78 7.43
C TRP A 48 -6.05 28.07 7.33
N VAL A 49 -5.41 29.10 6.75
CA VAL A 49 -6.01 30.39 6.42
C VAL A 49 -5.99 30.56 4.90
N PRO A 50 -7.15 30.47 4.21
CA PRO A 50 -7.21 30.61 2.77
C PRO A 50 -6.98 32.05 2.29
N GLY A 51 -6.73 32.20 0.99
CA GLY A 51 -6.60 33.52 0.35
C GLY A 51 -5.26 34.24 0.59
N LEU A 52 -4.34 33.65 1.35
CA LEU A 52 -2.99 34.20 1.56
C LEU A 52 -2.01 33.86 0.42
N GLY A 53 -2.37 32.92 -0.46
CA GLY A 53 -1.54 32.45 -1.56
C GLY A 53 -0.48 31.41 -1.17
N ASP A 54 -0.37 31.06 0.11
CA ASP A 54 0.49 29.95 0.55
C ASP A 54 0.08 28.63 -0.12
N ARG A 55 1.03 27.69 -0.22
CA ARG A 55 0.86 26.41 -0.96
C ARG A 55 1.49 25.27 -0.17
N VAL A 56 1.19 24.04 -0.58
CA VAL A 56 1.95 22.87 -0.16
C VAL A 56 3.01 22.57 -1.20
N MET A 57 4.26 22.49 -0.78
CA MET A 57 5.36 21.96 -1.56
C MET A 57 5.52 20.48 -1.25
N LEU A 58 5.54 19.64 -2.29
CA LEU A 58 5.75 18.20 -2.20
C LEU A 58 7.13 17.86 -2.76
N GLN A 59 7.87 17.06 -2.00
CA GLN A 59 9.17 16.51 -2.38
C GLN A 59 9.14 15.00 -2.19
N PHE A 60 9.71 14.28 -3.15
CA PHE A 60 9.86 12.84 -3.09
C PHE A 60 11.34 12.50 -2.94
N TYR A 61 11.67 11.50 -2.13
CA TYR A 61 13.04 11.07 -1.89
C TYR A 61 13.18 9.56 -2.09
N ASP A 62 14.33 9.15 -2.61
CA ASP A 62 14.72 7.75 -2.62
C ASP A 62 15.13 7.24 -1.23
N SER A 63 15.43 5.94 -1.15
CA SER A 63 15.87 5.27 0.09
C SER A 63 17.17 5.84 0.69
N THR A 64 17.97 6.59 -0.08
CA THR A 64 19.19 7.24 0.40
C THR A 64 18.95 8.65 0.92
N GLY A 65 17.72 9.17 0.76
CA GLY A 65 17.35 10.54 1.09
C GLY A 65 17.65 11.54 -0.02
N ALA A 66 18.01 11.08 -1.23
CA ALA A 66 18.20 11.97 -2.37
C ALA A 66 16.84 12.34 -2.98
N GLN A 67 16.65 13.63 -3.24
CA GLN A 67 15.40 14.10 -3.85
C GLN A 67 15.27 13.55 -5.28
N MET A 68 14.09 13.03 -5.58
CA MET A 68 13.68 12.57 -6.89
C MET A 68 12.80 13.62 -7.55
N GLY A 69 13.16 14.03 -8.76
CA GLY A 69 12.40 15.00 -9.55
C GLY A 69 12.39 16.42 -8.95
N ALA A 70 11.58 17.29 -9.54
CA ALA A 70 11.41 18.67 -9.09
C ALA A 70 10.37 18.76 -7.96
N ASN A 71 10.40 19.87 -7.21
CA ASN A 71 9.36 20.18 -6.24
C ASN A 71 8.01 20.31 -6.95
N ALA A 72 6.99 19.60 -6.47
CA ALA A 72 5.61 19.84 -6.86
C ALA A 72 4.96 20.85 -5.92
N PHE A 73 3.94 21.55 -6.41
CA PHE A 73 3.20 22.52 -5.62
C PHE A 73 1.71 22.35 -5.85
N VAL A 74 0.94 22.31 -4.77
CA VAL A 74 -0.52 22.26 -4.82
C VAL A 74 -1.11 23.38 -3.96
N ALA A 75 -2.25 23.91 -4.40
CA ALA A 75 -3.03 24.87 -3.63
C ALA A 75 -4.03 24.11 -2.76
N PRO A 76 -4.00 24.24 -1.43
CA PRO A 76 -5.03 23.68 -0.57
C PRO A 76 -6.39 24.29 -0.85
N ALA A 77 -7.45 23.51 -0.66
CA ALA A 77 -8.81 24.01 -0.60
C ALA A 77 -9.01 24.94 0.62
N ASP A 78 -10.12 25.67 0.66
CA ASP A 78 -10.44 26.56 1.80
C ASP A 78 -10.54 25.80 3.13
N SER A 79 -10.84 24.50 3.09
CA SER A 79 -10.85 23.59 4.25
C SER A 79 -9.45 23.18 4.74
N GLY A 80 -8.39 23.52 4.02
CA GLY A 80 -7.03 23.05 4.28
C GLY A 80 -6.73 21.64 3.73
N ALA A 81 -7.71 21.00 3.08
CA ALA A 81 -7.48 19.74 2.37
C ALA A 81 -6.64 19.97 1.11
N TRP A 82 -5.74 19.05 0.79
CA TRP A 82 -4.93 19.09 -0.42
C TRP A 82 -4.76 17.70 -1.02
N THR A 83 -4.54 17.67 -2.33
CA THR A 83 -4.28 16.45 -3.11
C THR A 83 -3.16 16.71 -4.10
N TRP A 84 -2.24 15.77 -4.25
CA TRP A 84 -1.21 15.79 -5.26
C TRP A 84 -1.28 14.52 -6.12
N ASP A 85 -1.65 14.71 -7.39
CA ASP A 85 -1.61 13.68 -8.42
C ASP A 85 -0.18 13.51 -8.92
N ASP A 86 0.38 12.33 -8.65
CA ASP A 86 1.73 11.93 -9.02
C ASP A 86 1.70 10.65 -9.89
N THR A 87 0.53 10.33 -10.46
CA THR A 87 0.30 9.09 -11.24
C THR A 87 1.07 9.05 -12.56
N ALA A 88 1.51 10.19 -13.07
CA ALA A 88 2.38 10.26 -14.25
C ALA A 88 3.80 9.74 -13.99
N ASN A 89 4.22 9.61 -12.73
CA ASN A 89 5.54 9.14 -12.32
C ASN A 89 5.48 7.68 -11.83
N ILE A 90 5.70 6.74 -12.75
CA ILE A 90 5.79 5.31 -12.42
C ILE A 90 7.07 5.05 -11.61
N ARG A 91 6.93 4.53 -10.40
CA ARG A 91 8.05 4.17 -9.52
C ARG A 91 8.14 2.67 -9.34
N ALA A 92 9.35 2.12 -9.49
CA ALA A 92 9.62 0.71 -9.24
C ALA A 92 9.38 0.35 -7.77
N ALA A 93 9.29 -0.96 -7.49
CA ALA A 93 9.26 -1.45 -6.13
C ALA A 93 10.48 -0.97 -5.33
N GLY A 94 10.25 -0.55 -4.09
CA GLY A 94 11.26 0.04 -3.23
C GLY A 94 10.67 0.84 -2.07
N THR A 95 11.56 1.33 -1.22
CA THR A 95 11.23 2.23 -0.12
C THR A 95 11.60 3.66 -0.47
N TYR A 96 10.68 4.57 -0.21
CA TYR A 96 10.75 5.98 -0.52
C TYR A 96 10.28 6.83 0.68
N SER A 97 10.40 8.14 0.56
CA SER A 97 9.65 9.04 1.43
C SER A 97 9.07 10.22 0.65
N ILE A 98 7.88 10.63 1.06
CA ILE A 98 7.22 11.86 0.61
C ILE A 98 7.27 12.88 1.74
N LYS A 99 7.59 14.12 1.41
CA LYS A 99 7.56 15.26 2.34
C LYS A 99 6.62 16.34 1.83
N ALA A 100 5.72 16.78 2.70
CA ALA A 100 4.85 17.91 2.47
C ALA A 100 5.26 19.07 3.37
N THR A 101 5.38 20.28 2.83
CA THR A 101 5.78 21.49 3.59
C THR A 101 4.90 22.66 3.19
N ILE A 102 4.40 23.42 4.16
CA ILE A 102 3.67 24.65 3.86
C ILE A 102 4.69 25.74 3.49
N VAL A 103 4.56 26.30 2.29
CA VAL A 103 5.47 27.33 1.75
C VAL A 103 4.70 28.55 1.28
N SER A 104 5.41 29.67 1.09
CA SER A 104 4.80 30.88 0.54
C SER A 104 4.44 30.74 -0.95
N ALA A 105 3.63 31.67 -1.44
CA ALA A 105 3.08 31.68 -2.80
C ALA A 105 4.12 31.51 -3.93
N THR A 106 5.33 32.04 -3.77
CA THR A 106 6.37 32.02 -4.81
C THR A 106 7.70 31.44 -4.34
N GLY A 107 7.77 30.97 -3.08
CA GLY A 107 8.99 30.46 -2.47
C GLY A 107 8.95 28.96 -2.18
N THR A 108 10.11 28.46 -1.76
CA THR A 108 10.29 27.12 -1.16
C THR A 108 10.56 27.20 0.34
N THR A 109 10.58 28.43 0.90
CA THR A 109 10.79 28.65 2.33
C THR A 109 9.54 28.23 3.09
N ALA A 110 9.74 27.37 4.10
CA ALA A 110 8.68 26.95 5.00
C ALA A 110 8.10 28.16 5.76
N VAL A 111 6.78 28.28 5.82
CA VAL A 111 6.11 29.34 6.60
C VAL A 111 6.02 29.00 8.09
N ASN A 112 6.01 27.71 8.40
CA ASN A 112 6.17 27.15 9.74
C ASN A 112 7.36 26.17 9.71
N SER A 113 8.39 26.42 10.52
CA SER A 113 9.59 25.57 10.60
C SER A 113 9.56 24.59 11.77
N THR A 114 8.46 24.52 12.51
CA THR A 114 8.28 23.58 13.63
C THR A 114 8.39 22.15 13.11
N ALA A 115 9.30 21.37 13.69
CA ALA A 115 9.44 19.95 13.37
C ALA A 115 8.21 19.16 13.84
N PRO A 116 7.77 18.15 13.08
CA PRO A 116 6.69 17.27 13.52
C PRO A 116 7.14 16.40 14.69
N THR A 117 6.18 15.99 15.49
CA THR A 117 6.33 15.00 16.55
C THR A 117 5.86 13.64 16.05
N SER A 118 6.55 12.56 16.43
CA SER A 118 6.06 11.21 16.17
C SER A 118 5.00 10.82 17.19
N VAL A 119 3.80 10.46 16.71
CA VAL A 119 2.71 9.90 17.50
C VAL A 119 2.32 8.57 16.86
N SER A 120 2.56 7.46 17.56
CA SER A 120 2.28 6.10 17.05
C SER A 120 2.97 5.78 15.71
N GLY A 121 4.15 6.36 15.47
CA GLY A 121 4.90 6.16 14.22
C GLY A 121 4.62 7.19 13.12
N ASN A 122 3.54 7.96 13.22
CA ASN A 122 3.20 9.02 12.27
C ASN A 122 3.77 10.37 12.71
N LEU A 123 4.29 11.13 11.75
CA LEU A 123 4.71 12.51 11.98
C LEU A 123 3.48 13.42 11.91
N THR A 124 3.35 14.32 12.89
CA THR A 124 2.22 15.27 12.97
C THR A 124 2.60 16.52 13.76
N GLN A 125 1.71 17.52 13.81
CA GLN A 125 1.87 18.77 14.59
C GLN A 125 3.07 19.66 14.17
N GLY A 126 3.62 19.43 12.98
CA GLY A 126 4.72 20.21 12.41
C GLY A 126 4.29 21.09 11.23
N GLY A 127 5.13 22.07 10.86
CA GLY A 127 4.97 22.86 9.64
C GLY A 127 5.33 22.10 8.35
N TYR A 128 5.87 20.88 8.51
CA TYR A 128 6.04 19.88 7.49
C TYR A 128 5.68 18.50 8.06
N ASP A 129 5.37 17.58 7.16
CA ASP A 129 5.18 16.17 7.44
C ASP A 129 5.98 15.32 6.44
N GLN A 130 6.43 14.14 6.87
CA GLN A 130 7.17 13.20 6.05
C GLN A 130 6.76 11.76 6.33
N GLN A 131 6.24 11.08 5.31
CA GLN A 131 5.81 9.69 5.40
C GLN A 131 6.71 8.78 4.57
N THR A 132 7.07 7.64 5.14
CA THR A 132 7.69 6.54 4.38
C THR A 132 6.63 5.93 3.47
N VAL A 133 7.00 5.64 2.22
CA VAL A 133 6.15 4.96 1.25
C VAL A 133 6.87 3.70 0.80
N VAL A 134 6.20 2.55 0.87
CA VAL A 134 6.75 1.28 0.40
C VAL A 134 5.96 0.83 -0.80
N ILE A 135 6.60 0.83 -1.96
CA ILE A 135 6.05 0.22 -3.17
C ILE A 135 6.50 -1.22 -3.21
N ASP A 136 5.58 -2.13 -2.97
CA ASP A 136 5.78 -3.57 -3.01
C ASP A 136 4.89 -4.18 -4.10
N THR A 137 5.50 -4.41 -5.26
CA THR A 137 4.85 -5.09 -6.39
C THR A 137 5.12 -6.59 -6.39
N SER A 138 5.74 -7.14 -5.35
CA SER A 138 5.96 -8.58 -5.28
C SER A 138 4.62 -9.29 -5.13
N GLY A 139 4.47 -10.44 -5.81
CA GLY A 139 3.32 -11.31 -5.61
C GLY A 139 3.36 -12.09 -4.30
N GLY A 140 4.24 -11.73 -3.36
CA GLY A 140 4.64 -12.55 -2.23
C GLY A 140 5.40 -13.83 -2.63
N THR A 141 6.14 -14.38 -1.69
CA THR A 141 6.74 -15.71 -1.72
C THR A 141 5.86 -16.70 -0.97
N SER A 142 6.04 -17.99 -1.24
CA SER A 142 5.33 -19.05 -0.49
C SER A 142 5.56 -18.94 1.02
N ALA A 143 6.71 -18.43 1.46
CA ALA A 143 7.02 -18.23 2.87
C ALA A 143 6.28 -17.03 3.47
N GLU A 144 6.21 -15.91 2.75
CA GLU A 144 5.55 -14.69 3.22
C GLU A 144 4.07 -14.87 3.47
N ILE A 145 3.39 -15.72 2.71
CA ILE A 145 1.96 -15.99 2.88
C ILE A 145 1.68 -17.30 3.62
N ASN A 146 2.69 -17.93 4.24
CA ASN A 146 2.56 -19.24 4.90
C ASN A 146 1.82 -20.28 4.03
N LEU A 147 2.22 -20.37 2.76
CA LEU A 147 1.58 -21.20 1.76
C LEU A 147 1.78 -22.68 2.11
N ALA A 148 0.68 -23.41 2.26
CA ALA A 148 0.71 -24.85 2.50
C ALA A 148 -0.30 -25.56 1.60
N ILE A 149 -0.05 -26.84 1.32
CA ILE A 149 -0.94 -27.69 0.54
C ILE A 149 -1.26 -28.96 1.33
N SER A 150 -2.52 -29.36 1.29
CA SER A 150 -3.02 -30.64 1.80
C SER A 150 -3.92 -31.28 0.75
N ILE A 151 -3.98 -32.60 0.70
CA ILE A 151 -4.93 -33.31 -0.14
C ILE A 151 -6.16 -33.62 0.71
N ILE A 152 -7.29 -32.96 0.46
CA ILE A 152 -8.52 -33.18 1.24
C ILE A 152 -9.01 -34.63 1.11
N THR A 153 -8.77 -35.23 -0.06
CA THR A 153 -9.15 -36.63 -0.30
C THR A 153 -8.35 -37.60 0.59
N ASP A 154 -7.14 -37.23 1.04
CA ASP A 154 -6.35 -37.98 2.04
C ASP A 154 -6.86 -37.60 3.43
N ALA A 155 -7.83 -38.37 3.94
CA ALA A 155 -8.61 -37.98 5.10
C ALA A 155 -7.84 -38.19 6.41
N ASP A 156 -6.93 -39.16 6.45
CA ASP A 156 -6.07 -39.42 7.60
C ASP A 156 -4.69 -38.73 7.50
N ASN A 157 -4.42 -38.05 6.39
CA ASN A 157 -3.21 -37.26 6.13
C ASN A 157 -1.93 -38.10 6.28
N ASN A 158 -1.99 -39.36 5.83
CA ASN A 158 -0.88 -40.30 5.90
C ASN A 158 0.00 -40.30 4.63
N ALA A 159 -0.24 -39.37 3.71
CA ALA A 159 0.39 -39.22 2.40
C ALA A 159 -0.02 -40.25 1.33
N PHE A 160 -1.05 -41.06 1.59
CA PHE A 160 -1.60 -42.03 0.65
C PHE A 160 -3.12 -41.96 0.59
N VAL A 161 -3.65 -41.58 -0.57
CA VAL A 161 -5.10 -41.69 -0.84
C VAL A 161 -5.47 -43.15 -1.14
N ASN A 162 -6.23 -43.77 -0.25
CA ASN A 162 -6.69 -45.15 -0.37
C ASN A 162 -8.10 -45.26 -0.98
N LYS A 163 -8.60 -46.49 -1.16
CA LYS A 163 -9.91 -46.76 -1.77
C LYS A 163 -11.08 -46.21 -0.97
N ALA A 164 -11.01 -46.26 0.36
CA ALA A 164 -12.08 -45.74 1.23
C ALA A 164 -12.16 -44.21 1.13
N GLU A 165 -11.01 -43.57 1.06
CA GLU A 165 -10.82 -42.13 0.90
C GLU A 165 -11.24 -41.61 -0.47
N LEU A 166 -10.84 -42.29 -1.55
CA LEU A 166 -11.21 -41.91 -2.91
C LEU A 166 -12.70 -42.18 -3.21
N ALA A 167 -13.28 -43.21 -2.60
CA ALA A 167 -14.63 -43.68 -2.84
C ALA A 167 -14.91 -43.88 -4.35
N SER A 168 -15.92 -43.20 -4.90
CA SER A 168 -16.26 -43.21 -6.33
C SER A 168 -15.73 -41.98 -7.09
N ASN A 169 -14.91 -41.14 -6.45
CA ASN A 169 -14.39 -39.94 -7.10
C ASN A 169 -13.33 -40.31 -8.16
N THR A 170 -13.32 -39.55 -9.25
CA THR A 170 -12.32 -39.67 -10.31
C THR A 170 -11.19 -38.65 -10.17
N THR A 171 -11.22 -37.83 -9.11
CA THR A 171 -10.26 -36.76 -8.87
C THR A 171 -9.77 -36.76 -7.43
N PHE A 172 -8.55 -36.29 -7.23
CA PHE A 172 -8.05 -35.84 -5.93
C PHE A 172 -8.33 -34.36 -5.79
N THR A 173 -8.82 -33.93 -4.63
CA THR A 173 -9.03 -32.52 -4.32
C THR A 173 -7.97 -32.05 -3.35
N SER A 174 -7.15 -31.09 -3.77
CA SER A 174 -6.16 -30.41 -2.96
C SER A 174 -6.72 -29.10 -2.43
N ARG A 175 -6.36 -28.77 -1.19
CA ARG A 175 -6.54 -27.44 -0.59
C ARG A 175 -5.19 -26.78 -0.48
N VAL A 176 -5.10 -25.57 -1.00
CA VAL A 176 -3.96 -24.69 -0.76
C VAL A 176 -4.41 -23.63 0.23
N THR A 177 -3.74 -23.54 1.37
CA THR A 177 -4.00 -22.55 2.43
C THR A 177 -2.90 -21.50 2.45
N PHE A 178 -3.25 -20.28 2.87
CA PHE A 178 -2.34 -19.16 3.03
C PHE A 178 -2.85 -18.24 4.15
N ASP A 179 -2.00 -17.34 4.65
CA ASP A 179 -2.37 -16.33 5.63
C ASP A 179 -3.25 -15.25 4.95
N PRO A 180 -4.53 -15.13 5.34
CA PRO A 180 -5.46 -14.18 4.75
C PRO A 180 -5.12 -12.71 5.06
N ALA A 181 -4.27 -12.44 6.07
CA ALA A 181 -3.80 -11.09 6.37
C ALA A 181 -2.64 -10.64 5.45
N LEU A 182 -1.97 -11.60 4.78
CA LEU A 182 -0.79 -11.35 3.97
C LEU A 182 -1.05 -11.56 2.47
N ALA A 183 -1.96 -12.49 2.13
CA ALA A 183 -2.39 -12.69 0.75
C ALA A 183 -3.25 -11.52 0.24
N LYS A 184 -3.04 -11.13 -1.02
CA LYS A 184 -3.73 -10.02 -1.67
C LYS A 184 -4.55 -10.51 -2.87
N PRO A 185 -5.75 -9.96 -3.14
CA PRO A 185 -6.48 -10.27 -4.37
C PRO A 185 -5.62 -9.97 -5.60
N GLY A 186 -5.71 -10.82 -6.62
CA GLY A 186 -4.87 -10.74 -7.83
C GLY A 186 -3.58 -11.54 -7.77
N MET A 187 -3.13 -12.01 -6.60
CA MET A 187 -2.04 -12.98 -6.50
C MET A 187 -2.39 -14.26 -7.28
N VAL A 188 -1.39 -14.88 -7.92
CA VAL A 188 -1.59 -16.12 -8.68
C VAL A 188 -0.91 -17.28 -7.97
N ILE A 189 -1.69 -18.21 -7.46
CA ILE A 189 -1.21 -19.49 -6.93
C ILE A 189 -1.22 -20.51 -8.06
N THR A 190 -0.08 -21.15 -8.30
CA THR A 190 0.03 -22.20 -9.31
C THR A 190 0.08 -23.57 -8.63
N VAL A 191 -0.86 -24.44 -8.96
CA VAL A 191 -0.94 -25.81 -8.42
C VAL A 191 -0.66 -26.82 -9.52
N SER A 192 0.15 -27.84 -9.26
CA SER A 192 0.52 -28.86 -10.25
C SER A 192 0.55 -30.27 -9.66
N ASP A 193 0.18 -31.25 -10.48
CA ASP A 193 0.38 -32.69 -10.22
C ASP A 193 1.66 -33.24 -10.88
N GLY A 194 2.53 -32.36 -11.37
CA GLY A 194 3.74 -32.70 -12.14
C GLY A 194 3.52 -32.83 -13.65
N THR A 195 2.26 -32.89 -14.12
CA THR A 195 1.90 -32.97 -15.55
C THR A 195 0.95 -31.85 -15.98
N THR A 196 -0.07 -31.60 -15.18
CA THR A 196 -1.06 -30.53 -15.32
C THR A 196 -0.69 -29.40 -14.38
N THR A 197 -0.76 -28.16 -14.88
CA THR A 197 -0.50 -26.95 -14.09
C THR A 197 -1.71 -26.04 -14.18
N THR A 198 -2.25 -25.63 -13.03
CA THR A 198 -3.46 -24.81 -12.93
C THR A 198 -3.12 -23.50 -12.21
N PRO A 199 -3.12 -22.36 -12.90
CA PRO A 199 -3.01 -21.05 -12.26
C PRO A 199 -4.36 -20.66 -11.64
N ILE A 200 -4.34 -20.15 -10.41
CA ILE A 200 -5.50 -19.67 -9.67
C ILE A 200 -5.22 -18.23 -9.23
N THR A 201 -5.92 -17.27 -9.83
CA THR A 201 -5.89 -15.87 -9.39
C THR A 201 -6.80 -15.69 -8.18
N LEU A 202 -6.25 -15.25 -7.05
CA LEU A 202 -7.01 -15.03 -5.82
C LEU A 202 -8.04 -13.93 -6.01
N THR A 203 -9.31 -14.25 -5.74
CA THR A 203 -10.36 -13.26 -5.58
C THR A 203 -10.37 -12.73 -4.14
N ALA A 204 -11.12 -11.64 -3.90
CA ALA A 204 -11.35 -11.16 -2.53
C ALA A 204 -12.03 -12.21 -1.63
N ALA A 205 -12.87 -13.08 -2.19
CA ALA A 205 -13.50 -14.16 -1.45
C ALA A 205 -12.49 -15.24 -1.04
N ASP A 206 -11.58 -15.60 -1.93
CA ASP A 206 -10.52 -16.58 -1.64
C ASP A 206 -9.57 -16.08 -0.55
N VAL A 207 -9.20 -14.79 -0.61
CA VAL A 207 -8.40 -14.14 0.43
C VAL A 207 -9.13 -14.17 1.76
N ALA A 208 -10.42 -13.83 1.79
CA ALA A 208 -11.21 -13.88 3.01
C ALA A 208 -11.37 -15.30 3.58
N SER A 209 -11.43 -16.34 2.74
CA SER A 209 -11.48 -17.74 3.19
C SER A 209 -10.13 -18.32 3.60
N GLY A 210 -9.00 -17.71 3.18
CA GLY A 210 -7.65 -18.18 3.49
C GLY A 210 -7.24 -19.47 2.76
N PHE A 211 -8.00 -19.89 1.75
CA PHE A 211 -7.68 -21.08 0.95
C PHE A 211 -8.31 -21.05 -0.45
N VAL A 212 -7.73 -21.83 -1.35
CA VAL A 212 -8.31 -22.22 -2.65
C VAL A 212 -8.31 -23.73 -2.81
N LEU A 213 -9.17 -24.25 -3.69
CA LEU A 213 -9.23 -25.68 -4.02
C LEU A 213 -8.76 -25.92 -5.45
N ALA A 214 -8.07 -27.03 -5.67
CA ALA A 214 -7.71 -27.53 -6.99
C ALA A 214 -8.04 -29.01 -7.07
N SER A 215 -8.58 -29.47 -8.19
CA SER A 215 -8.87 -30.88 -8.42
C SER A 215 -8.06 -31.41 -9.59
N PHE A 216 -7.44 -32.57 -9.41
CA PHE A 216 -6.65 -33.27 -10.42
C PHE A 216 -7.25 -34.64 -10.66
N THR A 217 -7.25 -35.10 -11.91
CA THR A 217 -7.70 -36.46 -12.25
C THR A 217 -6.82 -37.49 -11.53
N LYS A 218 -7.43 -38.54 -10.98
CA LYS A 218 -6.67 -39.63 -10.37
C LYS A 218 -5.71 -40.25 -11.42
N PRO A 219 -4.51 -40.71 -11.02
CA PRO A 219 -3.61 -41.44 -11.91
C PRO A 219 -4.28 -42.67 -12.55
N ALA A 220 -3.76 -43.07 -13.71
CA ALA A 220 -4.14 -44.33 -14.32
C ALA A 220 -3.74 -45.51 -13.41
N GLU A 221 -4.54 -46.56 -13.38
CA GLU A 221 -4.24 -47.76 -12.60
C GLU A 221 -2.94 -48.41 -13.10
N GLY A 222 -1.99 -48.67 -12.18
CA GLY A 222 -0.75 -49.38 -12.49
C GLY A 222 0.35 -48.57 -13.19
N ALA A 223 0.27 -47.23 -13.13
CA ALA A 223 1.32 -46.31 -13.59
C ALA A 223 2.35 -46.01 -12.49
#